data_AF-A0A380EIK8-F1
#
_entry.id   AF-A0A380EIK8-F1
#
_cell.length_a   1.000
_cell.length_b   1.000
_cell.length_c   1.000
_cell.angle_alpha   90.00
_cell.angle_beta   90.00
_cell.angle_gamma   90.00
#
_symmetry.space_group_name_H-M   'P 1'
#
loop_
_entity.id
_entity.type
_entity.pdbx_description
1 polymer ?
#
loop_
_entity_poly.entity_id
_entity_poly.type
_entity_poly.pdbx_seq_one_letter_code
_entity_poly.pdbx_strand_id
1 'polypeptide(L)'
;MIGMAFNQLESFKLALPYLMTAAELDKDKDAEVQFQYGLVLCQLEMFNEAITQLKHVLTIDKNHVDARYNLGLALFMKNEDIDEAITHFKEAVTIDPKHLLSQHALKTFTKMKEEE
;
A
#
# COMPACT_ATOMS: atom_id res chain seq x y z
N MET A 1 -15.20 7.83 21.00
CA MET A 1 -14.00 8.44 20.42
C MET A 1 -14.14 8.45 18.90
N ILE A 2 -14.79 9.47 18.33
CA ILE A 2 -15.01 9.57 16.87
C ILE A 2 -14.18 10.72 16.26
N GLY A 3 -13.74 11.68 17.07
CA GLY A 3 -12.99 12.86 16.62
C GLY A 3 -11.56 12.62 16.14
N MET A 4 -10.88 11.54 16.53
CA MET A 4 -9.52 11.25 16.05
C MET A 4 -9.49 10.62 14.66
N ALA A 5 -10.48 9.76 14.35
CA ALA A 5 -10.58 9.10 13.03
C ALA A 5 -10.96 10.10 11.92
N PHE A 6 -11.87 11.05 12.21
CA PHE A 6 -12.23 12.10 11.26
C PHE A 6 -11.08 13.09 11.01
N ASN A 7 -10.31 13.44 12.04
CA ASN A 7 -9.21 14.40 11.91
C ASN A 7 -8.09 13.85 11.01
N GLN A 8 -7.85 12.54 11.03
CA GLN A 8 -6.87 11.88 10.17
C GLN A 8 -7.36 11.86 8.71
N LEU A 9 -8.60 11.42 8.46
CA LEU A 9 -9.21 11.41 7.12
C LEU A 9 -9.30 12.80 6.49
N GLU A 10 -9.62 13.82 7.27
CA GLU A 10 -9.65 15.21 6.81
C GLU A 10 -8.25 15.73 6.48
N SER A 11 -7.25 15.38 7.31
CA SER A 11 -5.84 15.70 7.04
C SER A 11 -5.34 15.05 5.75
N PHE A 12 -5.76 13.82 5.43
CA PHE A 12 -5.37 13.13 4.21
C PHE A 12 -5.99 13.74 2.95
N LYS A 13 -7.26 14.13 3.00
CA LYS A 13 -7.92 14.84 1.89
C LYS A 13 -7.26 16.19 1.61
N LEU A 14 -6.80 16.88 2.65
CA LEU A 14 -6.06 18.13 2.53
C LEU A 14 -4.61 17.90 2.05
N ALA A 15 -3.99 16.78 2.43
CA ALA A 15 -2.63 16.41 2.00
C ALA A 15 -2.56 15.91 0.55
N LEU A 16 -3.64 15.29 0.05
CA LEU A 16 -3.74 14.74 -1.29
C LEU A 16 -3.28 15.72 -2.40
N PRO A 17 -3.80 16.97 -2.49
CA PRO A 17 -3.37 17.90 -3.55
C PRO A 17 -1.89 18.29 -3.48
N TYR A 18 -1.31 18.38 -2.26
CA TYR A 18 0.11 18.68 -2.09
C TYR A 18 0.99 17.49 -2.47
N LEU A 19 0.60 16.27 -2.07
CA LEU A 19 1.31 15.05 -2.42
C LEU A 19 1.18 14.72 -3.91
N MET A 20 0.01 14.97 -4.52
CA MET A 20 -0.19 14.83 -5.96
C MET A 20 0.72 15.80 -6.74
N THR A 21 0.77 17.07 -6.33
CA THR A 21 1.65 18.05 -6.97
C THR A 21 3.13 17.67 -6.80
N ALA A 22 3.54 17.23 -5.61
CA ALA A 22 4.90 16.78 -5.36
C ALA A 22 5.25 15.53 -6.20
N ALA A 23 4.34 14.57 -6.26
CA ALA A 23 4.48 13.37 -7.08
C ALA A 23 4.53 13.68 -8.58
N GLU A 24 3.83 14.70 -9.07
CA GLU A 24 3.90 15.14 -10.47
C GLU A 24 5.22 15.86 -10.79
N LEU A 25 5.75 16.65 -9.86
CA LEU A 25 7.00 17.41 -10.04
C LEU A 25 8.24 16.50 -10.06
N ASP A 26 8.21 15.38 -9.33
CA ASP A 26 9.35 14.45 -9.21
C ASP A 26 8.98 13.00 -9.53
N LYS A 27 8.11 12.85 -10.54
CA LYS A 27 7.47 11.61 -11.00
C LYS A 27 8.37 10.37 -10.99
N ASP A 28 9.60 10.49 -11.45
CA ASP A 28 10.44 9.33 -11.80
C ASP A 28 11.70 9.20 -10.92
N LYS A 29 11.82 9.96 -9.83
CA LYS A 29 13.07 9.97 -9.02
C LYS A 29 12.90 9.64 -7.56
N ASP A 30 11.76 9.99 -6.95
CA ASP A 30 11.56 9.81 -5.52
C ASP A 30 10.49 8.75 -5.24
N ALA A 31 10.95 7.52 -4.98
CA ALA A 31 10.09 6.41 -4.62
C ALA A 31 9.28 6.68 -3.34
N GLU A 32 9.81 7.47 -2.40
CA GLU A 32 9.14 7.76 -1.13
C GLU A 32 7.97 8.71 -1.36
N VAL A 33 8.13 9.76 -2.17
CA VAL A 33 7.01 10.68 -2.50
C VAL A 33 5.89 9.93 -3.24
N GLN A 34 6.24 9.08 -4.20
CA GLN A 34 5.27 8.24 -4.90
C GLN A 34 4.58 7.25 -3.95
N PHE A 35 5.32 6.71 -2.98
CA PHE A 35 4.78 5.80 -1.96
C PHE A 35 3.79 6.50 -1.04
N GLN A 36 4.13 7.69 -0.53
CA GLN A 36 3.21 8.49 0.29
C GLN A 36 1.93 8.85 -0.48
N TYR A 37 2.04 9.15 -1.77
CA TYR A 37 0.85 9.35 -2.62
C TYR A 37 0.02 8.07 -2.71
N GLY A 38 0.65 6.92 -2.98
CA GLY A 38 -0.01 5.60 -2.98
C GLY A 38 -0.73 5.28 -1.66
N LEU A 39 -0.12 5.61 -0.51
CA LEU A 39 -0.73 5.41 0.82
C LEU A 39 -1.99 6.26 1.00
N VAL A 40 -1.98 7.52 0.59
CA VAL A 40 -3.16 8.38 0.68
C VAL A 40 -4.28 7.85 -0.23
N LEU A 41 -3.96 7.36 -1.43
CA LEU A 41 -4.94 6.72 -2.31
C LEU A 41 -5.56 5.48 -1.64
N CYS A 42 -4.76 4.64 -0.97
CA CYS A 42 -5.28 3.51 -0.18
C CYS A 42 -6.23 3.97 0.93
N GLN A 43 -5.87 5.04 1.67
CA GLN A 43 -6.69 5.56 2.77
C GLN A 43 -7.99 6.21 2.29
N LEU A 44 -8.02 6.71 1.05
CA LEU A 44 -9.22 7.23 0.40
C LEU A 44 -10.02 6.13 -0.32
N GLU A 45 -9.62 4.86 -0.16
CA GLU A 45 -10.24 3.69 -0.79
C GLU A 45 -10.23 3.74 -2.34
N MET A 46 -9.34 4.56 -2.90
CA MET A 46 -9.10 4.69 -4.35
C MET A 46 -8.15 3.58 -4.81
N PHE A 47 -8.59 2.33 -4.68
CA PHE A 47 -7.70 1.16 -4.84
C PHE A 47 -7.14 1.00 -6.26
N ASN A 48 -7.86 1.40 -7.30
CA ASN A 48 -7.37 1.30 -8.69
C ASN A 48 -6.15 2.22 -8.91
N GLU A 49 -6.26 3.45 -8.44
CA GLU A 49 -5.22 4.46 -8.50
C GLU A 49 -4.07 4.09 -7.57
N ALA A 50 -4.37 3.61 -6.36
CA ALA A 50 -3.37 3.16 -5.40
C ALA A 50 -2.53 2.00 -5.96
N ILE A 51 -3.16 0.99 -6.56
CA ILE A 51 -2.46 -0.13 -7.20
C ILE A 51 -1.54 0.36 -8.31
N THR A 52 -2.01 1.31 -9.12
CA THR A 52 -1.20 1.90 -10.20
C THR A 52 0.01 2.62 -9.64
N GLN A 53 -0.17 3.42 -8.58
CA GLN A 53 0.93 4.16 -7.97
C GLN A 53 1.91 3.30 -7.19
N LEU A 54 1.43 2.31 -6.45
CA LEU A 54 2.31 1.37 -5.74
C LEU A 54 3.12 0.52 -6.72
N LYS A 55 2.55 0.15 -7.88
CA LYS A 55 3.32 -0.46 -8.97
C LYS A 55 4.38 0.49 -9.51
N HIS A 56 4.06 1.78 -9.67
CA HIS A 56 5.03 2.79 -10.09
C HIS A 56 6.20 2.91 -9.10
N VAL A 57 5.92 2.96 -7.78
CA VAL A 57 6.97 2.91 -6.74
C VAL A 57 7.89 1.72 -6.94
N LEU A 58 7.34 0.54 -7.21
CA LEU A 58 8.12 -0.68 -7.44
C LEU A 58 8.91 -0.67 -8.76
N THR A 59 8.58 0.21 -9.72
CA THR A 59 9.44 0.44 -10.90
C THR A 59 10.66 1.28 -10.58
N ILE A 60 10.55 2.20 -9.60
CA ILE A 60 11.65 3.06 -9.15
C ILE A 60 12.53 2.28 -8.16
N ASP A 61 11.91 1.65 -7.17
CA ASP A 61 12.55 0.76 -6.20
C ASP A 61 11.81 -0.59 -6.11
N LYS A 62 12.32 -1.57 -6.85
CA LYS A 62 11.83 -2.96 -6.86
C LYS A 62 11.84 -3.66 -5.50
N ASN A 63 12.67 -3.18 -4.57
CA ASN A 63 12.87 -3.75 -3.25
C ASN A 63 12.12 -2.95 -2.16
N HIS A 64 11.28 -1.99 -2.53
CA HIS A 64 10.49 -1.23 -1.57
C HIS A 64 9.45 -2.13 -0.88
N VAL A 65 9.77 -2.55 0.34
CA VAL A 65 9.01 -3.57 1.07
C VAL A 65 7.61 -3.06 1.43
N ASP A 66 7.50 -1.83 1.93
CA ASP A 66 6.21 -1.25 2.29
C ASP A 66 5.30 -1.07 1.06
N ALA A 67 5.83 -0.69 -0.10
CA ALA A 67 5.05 -0.58 -1.32
C ALA A 67 4.53 -1.95 -1.78
N ARG A 68 5.37 -3.00 -1.71
CA ARG A 68 4.96 -4.38 -2.03
C ARG A 68 3.87 -4.87 -1.07
N TYR A 69 4.01 -4.59 0.22
CA TYR A 69 3.01 -4.90 1.25
C TYR A 69 1.68 -4.20 0.97
N ASN A 70 1.70 -2.87 0.79
CA ASN A 70 0.49 -2.09 0.54
C ASN A 70 -0.17 -2.46 -0.79
N LEU A 71 0.61 -2.88 -1.80
CA LEU A 71 0.07 -3.37 -3.06
C LEU A 71 -0.75 -4.65 -2.86
N GLY A 72 -0.25 -5.60 -2.06
CA GLY A 72 -0.98 -6.81 -1.70
C GLY A 72 -2.31 -6.52 -0.99
N LEU A 73 -2.30 -5.58 -0.03
CA LEU A 73 -3.54 -5.13 0.63
C LEU A 73 -4.50 -4.45 -0.34
N ALA A 74 -4.02 -3.54 -1.19
CA ALA A 74 -4.88 -2.83 -2.14
C ALA A 74 -5.50 -3.76 -3.18
N LEU A 75 -4.78 -4.78 -3.64
CA LEU A 75 -5.30 -5.82 -4.53
C LEU A 75 -6.37 -6.67 -3.84
N PHE A 76 -6.15 -7.06 -2.59
CA PHE A 76 -7.17 -7.75 -1.80
C PHE A 76 -8.43 -6.91 -1.63
N MET A 77 -8.30 -5.64 -1.23
CA MET A 77 -9.46 -4.75 -1.04
C MET A 77 -10.24 -4.52 -2.33
N LYS A 78 -9.58 -4.65 -3.49
CA LYS A 78 -10.21 -4.47 -4.81
C LYS A 78 -10.91 -5.73 -5.31
N ASN A 79 -10.27 -6.89 -5.18
CA ASN A 79 -10.67 -8.12 -5.86
C ASN A 79 -11.12 -9.23 -4.91
N GLU A 80 -10.92 -9.07 -3.59
CA GLU A 80 -11.06 -10.10 -2.55
C GLU A 80 -10.22 -11.37 -2.81
N ASP A 81 -9.21 -11.28 -3.68
CA ASP A 81 -8.32 -12.40 -4.01
C ASP A 81 -7.24 -12.57 -2.93
N ILE A 82 -7.50 -13.52 -2.04
CA ILE A 82 -6.59 -13.87 -0.93
C ILE A 82 -5.25 -14.42 -1.46
N ASP A 83 -5.25 -15.16 -2.57
CA ASP A 83 -4.06 -15.79 -3.13
C ASP A 83 -3.08 -14.76 -3.72
N GLU A 84 -3.62 -13.78 -4.44
CA GLU A 84 -2.83 -12.66 -4.98
C GLU A 84 -2.18 -11.85 -3.84
N ALA A 85 -2.94 -11.56 -2.78
CA ALA A 85 -2.44 -10.84 -1.61
C ALA A 85 -1.32 -11.61 -0.88
N ILE A 86 -1.52 -12.91 -0.64
CA ILE A 86 -0.51 -13.79 -0.03
C ILE A 86 0.79 -13.78 -0.84
N THR A 87 0.70 -13.80 -2.17
CA THR A 87 1.87 -13.78 -3.06
C THR A 87 2.71 -12.53 -2.81
N HIS A 88 2.08 -11.36 -2.77
CA HIS A 88 2.78 -10.10 -2.49
C HIS A 88 3.36 -10.03 -1.07
N PHE A 89 2.66 -10.56 -0.06
CA PHE A 89 3.20 -10.60 1.30
C PHE A 89 4.41 -11.55 1.41
N LYS A 90 4.39 -12.70 0.73
CA LYS A 90 5.55 -13.61 0.65
C LYS A 90 6.75 -12.93 0.01
N GLU A 91 6.55 -12.20 -1.07
CA GLU A 91 7.61 -11.44 -1.73
C GLU A 91 8.20 -10.37 -0.80
N ALA A 92 7.35 -9.62 -0.09
CA ALA A 92 7.79 -8.61 0.87
C ALA A 92 8.62 -9.23 2.01
N VAL A 93 8.18 -10.37 2.58
CA VAL A 93 8.94 -11.12 3.59
C VAL A 93 10.24 -11.70 3.02
N THR A 94 10.28 -12.04 1.74
CA THR A 94 11.51 -12.54 1.09
C THR A 94 12.55 -11.43 0.93
N ILE A 95 12.10 -10.20 0.63
CA ILE A 95 12.97 -9.03 0.49
C ILE A 95 13.49 -8.58 1.86
N ASP A 96 12.58 -8.40 2.83
CA ASP A 96 12.93 -8.13 4.22
C ASP A 96 12.22 -9.10 5.17
N PRO A 97 12.95 -10.14 5.62
CA PRO A 97 12.44 -11.08 6.60
C PRO A 97 12.14 -10.47 7.96
N LYS A 98 12.50 -9.21 8.25
CA LYS A 98 12.20 -8.52 9.51
C LYS A 98 11.00 -7.57 9.39
N HIS A 99 10.38 -7.46 8.21
CA HIS A 99 9.22 -6.60 8.02
C HIS A 99 7.97 -7.19 8.70
N LEU A 100 7.72 -6.72 9.93
CA LEU A 100 6.70 -7.28 10.82
C LEU A 100 5.29 -7.22 10.23
N LEU A 101 4.95 -6.14 9.52
CA LEU A 101 3.63 -5.99 8.91
C LEU A 101 3.37 -7.05 7.83
N SER A 102 4.36 -7.32 6.97
CA SER A 102 4.23 -8.38 5.96
C SER A 102 4.18 -9.77 6.57
N GLN A 103 4.97 -10.05 7.62
CA GLN A 103 4.90 -11.34 8.31
C GLN A 103 3.51 -11.56 8.93
N HIS A 104 3.00 -10.53 9.62
CA HIS A 104 1.68 -10.58 10.25
C HIS A 104 0.59 -10.77 9.20
N ALA A 105 0.60 -9.98 8.12
CA ALA A 105 -0.37 -10.12 7.04
C ALA A 105 -0.28 -11.48 6.36
N LEU A 106 0.92 -11.98 6.05
CA LEU A 106 1.08 -13.31 5.48
C LEU A 106 0.46 -14.39 6.38
N LYS A 107 0.73 -14.35 7.68
CA LYS A 107 0.15 -15.31 8.64
C LYS A 107 -1.38 -15.21 8.69
N THR A 108 -1.91 -13.99 8.77
CA THR A 108 -3.34 -13.74 8.85
C THR A 108 -4.07 -14.22 7.60
N PHE A 109 -3.57 -13.85 6.41
CA PHE A 109 -4.19 -14.22 5.15
C PHE A 109 -4.06 -15.71 4.83
N THR A 110 -2.93 -16.34 5.20
CA THR A 110 -2.80 -17.79 5.06
C THR A 110 -3.82 -18.52 5.92
N LYS A 111 -4.05 -18.04 7.15
CA LYS A 111 -5.08 -18.60 8.03
C LYS A 111 -6.49 -18.36 7.48
N MET A 112 -6.78 -17.16 6.95
CA MET A 112 -8.07 -16.88 6.30
C MET A 112 -8.34 -17.85 5.14
N LYS A 113 -7.31 -18.12 4.32
CA LYS A 113 -7.40 -19.09 3.22
C LYS A 113 -7.69 -20.52 3.70
N GLU A 114 -7.18 -20.91 4.86
CA GLU A 114 -7.44 -22.24 5.44
C GLU A 114 -8.86 -22.38 6.02
N GLU A 115 -9.54 -21.25 6.28
CA GLU A 115 -10.90 -21.20 6.86
C GLU A 115 -12.01 -21.02 5.81
N GLU A 116 -11.66 -20.79 4.53
CA GLU A 116 -12.58 -20.83 3.37
C GLU A 116 -12.89 -22.26 2.89
#